data_AF-A0A947P2H4-F1
#
_entry.id   AF-A0A947P2H4-F1
#
_cell.length_a   1.000
_cell.length_b   1.000
_cell.length_c   1.000
_cell.angle_alpha   90.00
_cell.angle_beta   90.00
_cell.angle_gamma   90.00
#
_symmetry.space_group_name_H-M   'P 1'
#
loop_
_entity.id
_entity.type
_entity.pdbx_description
1 polymer ?
#
loop_
_entity_poly.entity_id
_entity_poly.type
_entity_poly.pdbx_seq_one_letter_code
_entity_poly.pdbx_strand_id
1 'polypeptide(L)'
;MSATLSRIRFIFLTTLVILSVMVGGALATTIQVKTLAVTPVVDGNDQDWQDVPGVEVPVAGELAVRSVLVKGGVSGKEVFFLFQWDDTTEDLQHKPFIWNEAAQKYDAGPQQEDRFAINFAMSGDFTTDWISGNSFTADMWHWKTARSNPLGLAQDKMTIITTEPTKKAYETKAKNGQKIYIIRPSDEGSELYSTIRYATKEKDMMPKYIMIENPTGSVADVKAKGVWKDGRWTLEVKRLLNTGNKDDAVFELGKAIQGGIAVFDRSGDEHHNISSTLIFQF
;
A
#
# COMPACT_ATOMS: atom_id res chain seq x y z
N MET A 1 -25.36 -90.11 2.02
CA MET A 1 -25.46 -90.25 0.55
C MET A 1 -25.76 -88.88 -0.03
N SER A 2 -24.95 -88.47 -1.02
CA SER A 2 -25.10 -87.30 -1.89
C SER A 2 -24.90 -85.89 -1.30
N ALA A 3 -23.86 -85.23 -1.82
CA ALA A 3 -23.48 -83.84 -1.62
C ALA A 3 -24.33 -82.90 -2.50
N THR A 4 -24.51 -81.65 -2.07
CA THR A 4 -25.05 -80.58 -2.91
C THR A 4 -24.15 -79.36 -2.77
N LEU A 5 -23.41 -79.05 -3.84
CA LEU A 5 -22.60 -77.83 -3.95
C LEU A 5 -23.53 -76.63 -4.17
N SER A 6 -23.44 -75.60 -3.32
CA SER A 6 -23.97 -74.27 -3.59
C SER A 6 -22.85 -73.34 -4.04
N ARG A 7 -22.93 -72.84 -5.27
CA ARG A 7 -22.00 -71.84 -5.84
C ARG A 7 -22.38 -70.44 -5.35
N ILE A 8 -21.51 -69.82 -4.56
CA ILE A 8 -21.62 -68.41 -4.17
C ILE A 8 -21.07 -67.54 -5.32
N ARG A 9 -21.91 -66.68 -5.89
CA ARG A 9 -21.51 -65.61 -6.81
C ARG A 9 -21.20 -64.35 -6.01
N PHE A 10 -19.94 -63.93 -5.99
CA PHE A 10 -19.57 -62.60 -5.49
C PHE A 10 -19.78 -61.56 -6.60
N ILE A 11 -20.69 -60.62 -6.37
CA ILE A 11 -20.83 -59.40 -7.17
C ILE A 11 -19.92 -58.35 -6.52
N PHE A 12 -18.84 -57.98 -7.21
CA PHE A 12 -18.02 -56.83 -6.82
C PHE A 12 -18.74 -55.56 -7.29
N LEU A 13 -19.27 -54.79 -6.33
CA LEU A 13 -19.83 -53.46 -6.57
C LEU A 13 -18.69 -52.44 -6.43
N THR A 14 -18.08 -52.05 -7.55
CA THR A 14 -17.06 -51.00 -7.59
C THR A 14 -17.71 -49.63 -7.37
N THR A 15 -17.58 -49.10 -6.15
CA THR A 15 -18.01 -47.74 -5.84
C THR A 15 -16.96 -46.77 -6.37
N LEU A 16 -17.28 -46.05 -7.45
CA LEU A 16 -16.46 -44.99 -8.00
C LEU A 16 -16.56 -43.76 -7.09
N VAL A 17 -15.56 -43.53 -6.24
CA VAL A 17 -15.43 -42.30 -5.46
C VAL A 17 -14.85 -41.23 -6.38
N ILE A 18 -15.71 -40.33 -6.87
CA ILE A 18 -15.27 -39.14 -7.59
C ILE A 18 -14.78 -38.13 -6.55
N LEU A 19 -13.46 -38.05 -6.39
CA LEU A 19 -12.81 -37.03 -5.57
C LEU A 19 -12.81 -35.71 -6.35
N SER A 20 -13.82 -34.88 -6.13
CA SER A 20 -13.88 -33.53 -6.65
C SER A 20 -12.80 -32.69 -5.97
N VAL A 21 -11.68 -32.46 -6.64
CA VAL A 21 -10.69 -31.47 -6.21
C VAL A 21 -11.32 -30.10 -6.45
N MET A 22 -11.92 -29.53 -5.40
CA MET A 22 -12.30 -28.11 -5.38
C MET A 22 -11.02 -27.30 -5.37
N VAL A 23 -10.57 -26.83 -6.55
CA VAL A 23 -9.58 -25.75 -6.63
C VAL A 23 -10.31 -24.46 -6.26
N GLY A 24 -10.41 -24.21 -4.94
CA GLY A 24 -10.89 -22.94 -4.43
C GLY A 24 -9.84 -21.87 -4.68
N GLY A 25 -9.96 -21.14 -5.79
CA GLY A 25 -9.27 -19.86 -5.92
C GLY A 25 -9.82 -18.93 -4.84
N ALA A 26 -8.97 -18.45 -3.94
CA ALA A 26 -9.39 -17.46 -2.95
C ALA A 26 -9.92 -16.22 -3.70
N LEU A 27 -11.19 -15.88 -3.46
CA LEU A 27 -11.78 -14.66 -4.02
C LEU A 27 -11.02 -13.45 -3.48
N ALA A 28 -10.73 -12.49 -4.36
CA ALA A 28 -10.10 -11.23 -3.96
C ALA A 28 -10.98 -10.51 -2.93
N THR A 29 -10.34 -9.90 -1.92
CA THR A 29 -11.06 -9.13 -0.89
C THR A 29 -11.59 -7.84 -1.49
N THR A 30 -12.88 -7.57 -1.28
CA THR A 30 -13.55 -6.38 -1.83
C THR A 30 -13.76 -5.30 -0.78
N ILE A 31 -13.29 -4.08 -1.07
CA ILE A 31 -13.57 -2.85 -0.31
C ILE A 31 -14.74 -2.13 -1.00
N GLN A 32 -15.83 -1.94 -0.27
CA GLN A 32 -17.01 -1.23 -0.78
C GLN A 32 -16.83 0.27 -0.57
N VAL A 33 -16.74 1.03 -1.66
CA VAL A 33 -16.54 2.49 -1.66
C VAL A 33 -17.86 3.16 -2.01
N LYS A 34 -18.75 3.28 -1.02
CA LYS A 34 -20.12 3.80 -1.22
C LYS A 34 -20.22 5.29 -0.90
N THR A 35 -21.31 5.92 -1.33
CA THR A 35 -21.62 7.30 -0.91
C THR A 35 -21.73 7.40 0.61
N LEU A 36 -21.03 8.37 1.18
CA LEU A 36 -21.00 8.64 2.61
C LEU A 36 -22.15 9.56 3.02
N ALA A 37 -22.72 9.32 4.20
CA ALA A 37 -23.74 10.18 4.78
C ALA A 37 -23.16 11.48 5.37
N VAL A 38 -21.92 11.39 5.88
CA VAL A 38 -21.13 12.49 6.43
C VAL A 38 -19.84 12.58 5.63
N THR A 39 -19.43 13.79 5.24
CA THR A 39 -18.13 14.01 4.61
C THR A 39 -17.04 14.00 5.67
N PRO A 40 -16.09 13.06 5.64
CA PRO A 40 -15.02 13.01 6.63
C PRO A 40 -14.09 14.23 6.53
N VAL A 41 -13.62 14.71 7.67
CA VAL A 41 -12.54 15.68 7.75
C VAL A 41 -11.21 14.92 7.85
N VAL A 42 -10.27 15.17 6.94
CA VAL A 42 -8.95 14.51 6.96
C VAL A 42 -8.08 15.12 8.06
N ASP A 43 -8.23 14.62 9.29
CA ASP A 43 -7.55 15.10 10.50
C ASP A 43 -6.84 14.00 11.30
N GLY A 44 -6.97 12.74 10.86
CA GLY A 44 -6.39 11.55 11.50
C GLY A 44 -7.29 10.99 12.61
N ASN A 45 -8.60 11.25 12.57
CA ASN A 45 -9.59 10.78 13.53
C ASN A 45 -10.67 9.92 12.83
N ASP A 46 -11.18 8.91 13.53
CA ASP A 46 -12.21 8.01 13.01
C ASP A 46 -13.64 8.37 13.41
N GLN A 47 -13.86 9.51 14.08
CA GLN A 47 -15.17 9.93 14.59
C GLN A 47 -16.23 10.09 13.48
N ASP A 48 -15.83 10.53 12.29
CA ASP A 48 -16.72 10.69 11.13
C ASP A 48 -16.97 9.37 10.38
N TRP A 49 -16.28 8.29 10.77
CA TRP A 49 -16.27 6.99 10.09
C TRP A 49 -17.07 5.91 10.82
N GLN A 50 -17.76 6.24 11.90
CA GLN A 50 -18.40 5.24 12.79
C GLN A 50 -19.47 4.42 12.07
N ASP A 51 -20.22 5.04 11.15
CA ASP A 51 -21.28 4.37 10.37
C ASP A 51 -20.76 3.68 9.09
N VAL A 52 -19.47 3.82 8.77
CA VAL A 52 -18.86 3.24 7.58
C VAL A 52 -18.32 1.84 7.92
N PRO A 53 -18.82 0.76 7.27
CA PRO A 53 -18.30 -0.58 7.49
C PRO A 53 -16.81 -0.66 7.12
N GLY A 54 -16.01 -1.25 8.00
CA GLY A 54 -14.60 -1.54 7.73
C GLY A 54 -14.38 -2.99 7.33
N VAL A 55 -13.34 -3.20 6.54
CA VAL A 55 -12.84 -4.53 6.16
C VAL A 55 -11.45 -4.69 6.76
N GLU A 56 -11.26 -5.71 7.59
CA GLU A 56 -9.92 -6.12 8.04
C GLU A 56 -9.19 -6.78 6.88
N VAL A 57 -8.19 -6.10 6.33
CA VAL A 57 -7.37 -6.57 5.22
C VAL A 57 -6.10 -7.21 5.76
N PRO A 58 -5.89 -8.52 5.58
CA PRO A 58 -4.62 -9.15 5.95
C PRO A 58 -3.45 -8.58 5.14
N VAL A 59 -2.33 -8.35 5.81
CA VAL A 59 -1.05 -7.98 5.20
C VAL A 59 0.04 -8.96 5.60
N ALA A 60 0.92 -9.31 4.66
CA ALA A 60 1.95 -10.33 4.83
C ALA A 60 3.33 -9.78 4.48
N GLY A 61 4.33 -10.20 5.27
CA GLY A 61 5.73 -9.81 5.17
C GLY A 61 6.45 -10.00 6.50
N GLU A 62 7.60 -9.34 6.66
CA GLU A 62 8.51 -9.50 7.80
C GLU A 62 8.10 -8.71 9.05
N LEU A 63 7.25 -7.68 8.90
CA LEU A 63 6.88 -6.76 9.98
C LEU A 63 5.80 -7.35 10.91
N ALA A 64 5.64 -6.75 12.09
CA ALA A 64 4.68 -7.20 13.10
C ALA A 64 3.22 -6.97 12.70
N VAL A 65 2.93 -5.91 11.94
CA VAL A 65 1.57 -5.56 11.47
C VAL A 65 0.98 -6.68 10.62
N ARG A 66 -0.17 -7.25 11.00
CA ARG A 66 -0.80 -8.39 10.29
C ARG A 66 -2.11 -8.07 9.59
N SER A 67 -2.77 -6.99 9.97
CA SER A 67 -3.95 -6.50 9.26
C SER A 67 -4.02 -4.99 9.30
N VAL A 68 -4.80 -4.44 8.38
CA VAL A 68 -5.17 -3.03 8.32
C VAL A 68 -6.69 -2.99 8.19
N LEU A 69 -7.36 -2.28 9.08
CA LEU A 69 -8.77 -1.94 8.90
C LEU A 69 -8.87 -0.91 7.79
N VAL A 70 -9.62 -1.23 6.74
CA VAL A 70 -9.85 -0.34 5.60
C VAL A 70 -11.33 0.06 5.56
N LYS A 71 -11.59 1.36 5.56
CA LYS A 71 -12.89 1.96 5.24
C LYS A 71 -12.74 2.81 3.99
N GLY A 72 -13.79 2.86 3.17
CA GLY A 72 -13.79 3.66 1.96
C GLY A 72 -15.16 4.25 1.67
N GLY A 73 -15.18 5.43 1.06
CA GLY A 73 -16.42 6.01 0.57
C GLY A 73 -16.22 7.24 -0.30
N VAL A 74 -17.32 7.73 -0.84
CA VAL A 74 -17.37 8.91 -1.72
C VAL A 74 -18.23 9.99 -1.08
N SER A 75 -17.76 11.23 -1.10
CA SER A 75 -18.60 12.39 -0.84
C SER A 75 -18.39 13.45 -1.93
N GLY A 76 -19.47 13.87 -2.59
CA GLY A 76 -19.41 14.76 -3.74
C GLY A 76 -18.57 14.17 -4.88
N LYS A 77 -17.43 14.81 -5.17
CA LYS A 77 -16.48 14.38 -6.23
C LYS A 77 -15.19 13.80 -5.67
N GLU A 78 -15.12 13.57 -4.35
CA GLU A 78 -13.93 13.08 -3.67
C GLU A 78 -14.16 11.64 -3.18
N VAL A 79 -13.13 10.82 -3.32
CA VAL A 79 -13.01 9.55 -2.62
C VAL A 79 -12.25 9.76 -1.32
N PHE A 80 -12.66 9.05 -0.28
CA PHE A 80 -12.05 9.04 1.04
C PHE A 80 -11.72 7.60 1.42
N PHE A 81 -10.60 7.42 2.10
CA PHE A 81 -10.24 6.19 2.77
C PHE A 81 -9.76 6.46 4.19
N LEU A 82 -10.07 5.53 5.08
CA LEU A 82 -9.46 5.44 6.40
C LEU A 82 -8.76 4.09 6.55
N PHE A 83 -7.54 4.16 7.06
CA PHE A 83 -6.68 3.02 7.37
C PHE A 83 -6.31 3.05 8.84
N GLN A 84 -6.52 1.94 9.53
CA GLN A 84 -6.06 1.77 10.91
C GLN A 84 -5.26 0.49 11.06
N TRP A 85 -4.11 0.57 11.71
CA TRP A 85 -3.28 -0.59 12.03
C TRP A 85 -2.59 -0.39 13.37
N ASP A 86 -2.41 -1.49 14.10
CA ASP A 86 -1.69 -1.49 15.35
C ASP A 86 -0.18 -1.36 15.09
N ASP A 87 0.47 -0.47 15.82
CA ASP A 87 1.89 -0.20 15.77
C ASP A 87 2.36 0.23 17.17
N THR A 88 3.29 -0.52 17.75
CA THR A 88 3.75 -0.27 19.12
C THR A 88 4.60 0.99 19.25
N THR A 89 4.98 1.61 18.13
CA THR A 89 5.88 2.76 18.10
C THR A 89 5.37 3.88 17.20
N GLU A 90 5.77 5.10 17.53
CA GLU A 90 5.46 6.29 16.76
C GLU A 90 6.73 6.77 16.05
N ASP A 91 7.03 6.22 14.86
CA ASP A 91 8.28 6.52 14.17
C ASP A 91 8.11 7.67 13.16
N LEU A 92 8.44 8.89 13.61
CA LEU A 92 8.26 10.14 12.87
C LEU A 92 9.52 10.67 12.16
N GLN A 93 10.63 9.92 12.16
CA GLN A 93 11.92 10.41 11.67
C GLN A 93 12.48 9.57 10.54
N HIS A 94 12.97 10.22 9.47
CA HIS A 94 13.63 9.54 8.37
C HIS A 94 15.07 10.01 8.19
N LYS A 95 16.01 9.15 8.60
CA LYS A 95 17.46 9.33 8.41
C LYS A 95 17.94 10.75 8.78
N PRO A 96 17.66 11.24 10.00
CA PRO A 96 18.19 12.53 10.45
C PRO A 96 19.71 12.51 10.41
N PHE A 97 20.33 13.68 10.39
CA PHE A 97 21.78 13.79 10.47
C PHE A 97 22.24 13.67 11.92
N ILE A 98 23.18 12.77 12.20
CA ILE A 98 23.80 12.58 13.52
C ILE A 98 25.26 13.06 13.46
N TRP A 99 25.65 13.90 14.41
CA TRP A 99 27.00 14.45 14.47
C TRP A 99 28.02 13.36 14.82
N ASN A 100 29.06 13.25 13.98
CA ASN A 100 30.20 12.38 14.21
C ASN A 100 31.38 13.21 14.71
N GLU A 101 31.67 13.12 16.01
CA GLU A 101 32.76 13.88 16.65
C GLU A 101 34.14 13.52 16.09
N ALA A 102 34.39 12.25 15.74
CA ALA A 102 35.69 11.84 15.24
C ALA A 102 35.95 12.39 13.83
N ALA A 103 34.91 12.40 12.97
CA ALA A 103 35.02 12.85 11.59
C ALA A 103 34.68 14.34 11.39
N GLN A 104 34.22 15.03 12.44
CA GLN A 104 33.80 16.44 12.42
C GLN A 104 32.80 16.73 11.28
N LYS A 105 31.82 15.85 11.10
CA LYS A 105 30.77 15.97 10.07
C LYS A 105 29.49 15.28 10.55
N TYR A 106 28.39 15.49 9.81
CA TYR A 106 27.17 14.71 10.00
C TYR A 106 27.15 13.44 9.13
N ASP A 107 26.73 12.33 9.73
CA ASP A 107 26.38 11.08 9.04
C ASP A 107 24.86 10.87 9.05
N ALA A 108 24.34 10.06 8.13
CA ALA A 108 22.92 9.71 8.14
C ALA A 108 22.61 8.74 9.28
N GLY A 109 21.62 9.08 10.10
CA GLY A 109 21.14 8.25 11.19
C GLY A 109 20.34 7.03 10.70
N PRO A 110 20.20 6.00 11.55
CA PRO A 110 19.53 4.76 11.19
C PRO A 110 18.00 4.85 11.23
N GLN A 111 17.43 5.93 11.77
CA GLN A 111 15.99 6.08 11.94
C GLN A 111 15.26 5.95 10.61
N GLN A 112 14.18 5.20 10.63
CA GLN A 112 13.26 5.04 9.53
C GLN A 112 11.88 5.45 10.04
N GLU A 113 11.10 6.05 9.16
CA GLU A 113 9.79 6.57 9.48
C GLU A 113 8.74 5.51 9.16
N ASP A 114 7.60 5.55 9.82
CA ASP A 114 6.44 4.74 9.41
C ASP A 114 5.85 5.30 8.12
N ARG A 115 5.40 4.40 7.26
CA ARG A 115 4.85 4.76 5.96
C ARG A 115 3.69 3.86 5.61
N PHE A 116 2.83 4.38 4.75
CA PHE A 116 1.71 3.65 4.18
C PHE A 116 1.63 3.95 2.70
N ALA A 117 1.37 2.93 1.90
CA ALA A 117 1.08 3.11 0.48
C ALA A 117 -0.21 2.38 0.11
N ILE A 118 -1.01 3.03 -0.74
CA ILE A 118 -2.10 2.39 -1.47
C ILE A 118 -1.81 2.54 -2.97
N ASN A 119 -2.06 1.48 -3.73
CA ASN A 119 -1.92 1.48 -5.18
C ASN A 119 -3.26 1.15 -5.86
N PHE A 120 -3.50 1.75 -7.03
CA PHE A 120 -4.64 1.48 -7.90
C PHE A 120 -4.18 1.17 -9.32
N ALA A 121 -4.71 0.09 -9.91
CA ALA A 121 -4.35 -0.35 -11.24
C ALA A 121 -4.77 0.67 -12.31
N MET A 122 -3.83 1.11 -13.16
CA MET A 122 -4.12 1.97 -14.31
C MET A 122 -4.06 1.22 -15.63
N SER A 123 -3.09 0.32 -15.79
CA SER A 123 -2.93 -0.50 -17.00
C SER A 123 -2.06 -1.72 -16.75
N GLY A 124 -2.14 -2.70 -17.64
CA GLY A 124 -1.38 -3.94 -17.55
C GLY A 124 -1.99 -4.93 -16.57
N ASP A 125 -1.20 -5.94 -16.19
CA ASP A 125 -1.65 -7.05 -15.34
C ASP A 125 -1.29 -6.76 -13.88
N PHE A 126 -2.09 -5.91 -13.23
CA PHE A 126 -1.79 -5.45 -11.88
C PHE A 126 -1.73 -6.57 -10.84
N THR A 127 -0.74 -6.49 -9.96
CA THR A 127 -0.59 -7.35 -8.79
C THR A 127 0.17 -6.63 -7.68
N THR A 128 -0.11 -6.98 -6.43
CA THR A 128 0.66 -6.48 -5.29
C THR A 128 2.05 -7.12 -5.17
N ASP A 129 2.25 -8.29 -5.80
CA ASP A 129 3.55 -8.97 -5.87
C ASP A 129 4.36 -8.45 -7.06
N TRP A 130 5.13 -7.38 -6.85
CA TRP A 130 5.89 -6.70 -7.91
C TRP A 130 6.96 -7.57 -8.59
N ILE A 131 7.32 -8.70 -7.98
CA ILE A 131 8.28 -9.66 -8.54
C ILE A 131 7.61 -10.90 -9.15
N SER A 132 6.30 -10.88 -9.38
CA SER A 132 5.58 -11.98 -10.04
C SER A 132 6.00 -12.19 -11.50
N GLY A 133 6.53 -11.15 -12.15
CA GLY A 133 6.81 -11.10 -13.59
C GLY A 133 5.77 -10.34 -14.41
N ASN A 134 4.73 -9.83 -13.75
CA ASN A 134 3.72 -9.00 -14.40
C ASN A 134 4.29 -7.63 -14.77
N SER A 135 3.77 -7.04 -15.84
CA SER A 135 4.04 -5.65 -16.21
C SER A 135 2.76 -4.83 -16.07
N PHE A 136 2.85 -3.70 -15.38
CA PHE A 136 1.72 -2.82 -15.10
C PHE A 136 2.16 -1.41 -14.72
N THR A 137 1.23 -0.48 -14.83
CA THR A 137 1.32 0.85 -14.23
C THR A 137 0.19 1.00 -13.21
N ALA A 138 0.52 1.52 -12.03
CA ALA A 138 -0.42 1.82 -10.98
C ALA A 138 -0.18 3.23 -10.45
N ASP A 139 -1.27 3.89 -10.09
CA ASP A 139 -1.30 5.10 -9.27
C ASP A 139 -0.97 4.71 -7.82
N MET A 140 -0.08 5.43 -7.14
CA MET A 140 0.45 5.13 -5.81
C MET A 140 0.48 6.36 -4.90
N TRP A 141 -0.43 6.36 -3.93
CA TRP A 141 -0.45 7.35 -2.86
C TRP A 141 0.44 6.86 -1.71
N HIS A 142 1.54 7.57 -1.45
CA HIS A 142 2.54 7.13 -0.47
C HIS A 142 2.68 8.14 0.66
N TRP A 143 1.98 7.87 1.75
CA TRP A 143 2.03 8.62 2.99
C TRP A 143 3.26 8.26 3.82
N LYS A 144 3.91 9.28 4.39
CA LYS A 144 5.18 9.17 5.11
C LYS A 144 5.14 10.07 6.32
N THR A 145 5.34 9.53 7.53
CA THR A 145 5.19 10.30 8.78
C THR A 145 6.09 11.53 8.85
N ALA A 146 7.33 11.45 8.38
CA ALA A 146 8.30 12.53 8.40
C ALA A 146 8.25 13.39 7.14
N ARG A 147 7.99 12.78 5.98
CA ARG A 147 8.21 13.40 4.66
C ARG A 147 6.96 13.88 3.92
N SER A 148 5.76 13.53 4.34
CA SER A 148 4.53 14.03 3.70
C SER A 148 3.41 14.37 4.69
N ASN A 149 3.33 13.66 5.82
CA ASN A 149 2.33 13.95 6.87
C ASN A 149 2.41 15.39 7.41
N PRO A 150 3.60 16.03 7.58
CA PRO A 150 3.68 17.42 8.04
C PRO A 150 3.06 18.43 7.05
N LEU A 151 2.92 18.05 5.78
CA LEU A 151 2.28 18.87 4.75
C LEU A 151 0.77 18.59 4.62
N GLY A 152 0.24 17.61 5.36
CA GLY A 152 -1.13 17.15 5.17
C GLY A 152 -1.34 16.41 3.85
N LEU A 153 -0.31 15.71 3.36
CA LEU A 153 -0.31 15.03 2.06
C LEU A 153 0.12 13.57 2.16
N ALA A 154 -0.36 12.76 1.21
CA ALA A 154 0.37 11.60 0.75
C ALA A 154 1.06 12.00 -0.56
N GLN A 155 2.30 11.56 -0.78
CA GLN A 155 2.98 11.90 -2.03
C GLN A 155 2.36 11.11 -3.18
N ASP A 156 1.80 11.81 -4.15
CA ASP A 156 1.21 11.22 -5.35
C ASP A 156 2.28 10.89 -6.39
N LYS A 157 2.25 9.65 -6.86
CA LYS A 157 3.30 9.04 -7.70
C LYS A 157 2.73 7.84 -8.43
N MET A 158 3.47 7.33 -9.41
CA MET A 158 3.20 6.01 -9.99
C MET A 158 4.10 4.90 -9.45
N THR A 159 3.65 3.66 -9.63
CA THR A 159 4.46 2.43 -9.66
C THR A 159 4.40 1.86 -11.07
N ILE A 160 5.56 1.64 -11.69
CA ILE A 160 5.68 1.07 -13.03
C ILE A 160 6.58 -0.16 -12.95
N ILE A 161 6.03 -1.32 -13.31
CA ILE A 161 6.76 -2.58 -13.47
C ILE A 161 6.79 -2.91 -14.96
N THR A 162 7.98 -3.10 -15.51
CA THR A 162 8.16 -3.38 -16.94
C THR A 162 9.30 -4.36 -17.18
N THR A 163 9.24 -5.09 -18.29
CA THR A 163 10.34 -5.94 -18.78
C THR A 163 11.31 -5.16 -19.67
N GLU A 164 10.94 -3.95 -20.06
CA GLU A 164 11.75 -3.10 -20.93
C GLU A 164 12.78 -2.27 -20.15
N PRO A 165 14.06 -2.26 -20.56
CA PRO A 165 15.09 -1.47 -19.91
C PRO A 165 14.70 0.00 -19.81
N THR A 166 14.61 0.50 -18.57
CA THR A 166 14.16 1.86 -18.30
C THR A 166 15.19 2.63 -17.47
N LYS A 167 15.45 3.88 -17.85
CA LYS A 167 16.40 4.74 -17.15
C LYS A 167 15.94 5.01 -15.71
N LYS A 168 16.89 5.01 -14.76
CA LYS A 168 16.65 5.22 -13.33
C LYS A 168 15.74 4.17 -12.67
N ALA A 169 15.46 3.07 -13.35
CA ALA A 169 14.75 1.94 -12.77
C ALA A 169 15.66 1.16 -11.82
N TYR A 170 15.04 0.54 -10.81
CA TYR A 170 15.65 -0.56 -10.09
C TYR A 170 15.51 -1.84 -10.92
N GLU A 171 16.65 -2.43 -11.32
CA GLU A 171 16.69 -3.69 -12.07
C GLU A 171 16.71 -4.87 -11.10
N THR A 172 15.82 -5.84 -11.31
CA THR A 172 15.81 -7.10 -10.54
C THR A 172 15.27 -8.26 -11.38
N LYS A 173 15.11 -9.43 -10.76
CA LYS A 173 14.50 -10.62 -11.38
C LYS A 173 13.18 -10.96 -10.73
N ALA A 174 12.19 -11.25 -11.57
CA ALA A 174 10.95 -11.87 -11.15
C ALA A 174 11.18 -13.32 -10.66
N LYS A 175 10.18 -13.88 -9.99
CA LYS A 175 10.18 -15.27 -9.46
C LYS A 175 10.47 -16.32 -10.54
N ASN A 176 10.07 -16.06 -11.77
CA ASN A 176 10.32 -16.91 -12.94
C ASN A 176 11.73 -16.72 -13.57
N GLY A 177 12.57 -15.84 -12.99
CA GLY A 177 13.92 -15.53 -13.48
C GLY A 177 13.97 -14.43 -14.55
N GLN A 178 12.82 -13.93 -15.03
CA GLN A 178 12.75 -12.84 -16.00
C GLN A 178 13.29 -11.55 -15.41
N LYS A 179 14.07 -10.79 -16.20
CA LYS A 179 14.53 -9.46 -15.80
C LYS A 179 13.36 -8.48 -15.84
N ILE A 180 13.21 -7.71 -14.77
CA ILE A 180 12.19 -6.67 -14.63
C ILE A 180 12.83 -5.37 -14.12
N TYR A 181 12.15 -4.26 -14.40
CA TYR A 181 12.56 -2.91 -14.06
C TYR A 181 11.42 -2.24 -13.30
N ILE A 182 11.72 -1.74 -12.10
CA ILE A 182 10.78 -1.08 -11.20
C ILE A 182 11.09 0.41 -11.18
N ILE A 183 10.12 1.25 -11.55
CA ILE A 183 10.24 2.71 -11.48
C ILE A 183 9.08 3.25 -10.65
N ARG A 184 9.37 4.26 -9.82
CA ARG A 184 8.36 4.99 -9.05
C ARG A 184 8.49 6.49 -9.27
N PRO A 185 8.18 6.98 -10.49
CA PRO A 185 8.29 8.41 -10.77
C PRO A 185 7.31 9.17 -9.87
N SER A 186 7.68 10.39 -9.45
CA SER A 186 6.67 11.28 -8.88
C SER A 186 5.80 11.84 -9.99
N ASP A 187 4.56 12.13 -9.63
CA ASP A 187 3.61 12.72 -10.56
C ASP A 187 4.01 14.17 -10.85
N GLU A 188 3.41 14.75 -11.89
CA GLU A 188 3.78 16.09 -12.33
C GLU A 188 3.60 17.13 -11.21
N GLY A 189 4.65 17.89 -10.90
CA GLY A 189 4.58 18.94 -9.90
C GLY A 189 5.90 19.27 -9.21
N SER A 190 5.81 20.07 -8.16
CA SER A 190 6.96 20.47 -7.34
C SER A 190 7.39 19.36 -6.38
N GLU A 191 8.67 19.33 -6.00
CA GLU A 191 9.12 18.47 -4.90
C GLU A 191 8.37 18.80 -3.59
N LEU A 192 8.11 17.77 -2.77
CA LEU A 192 7.49 17.97 -1.44
C LEU A 192 8.51 18.38 -0.37
N TYR A 193 9.77 18.03 -0.56
CA TYR A 193 10.82 18.29 0.41
C TYR A 193 12.18 18.31 -0.28
N SER A 194 13.12 19.05 0.32
CA SER A 194 14.52 19.08 -0.11
C SER A 194 15.43 18.57 1.00
N THR A 195 16.64 18.14 0.64
CA THR A 195 17.66 17.77 1.64
C THR A 195 18.49 19.00 2.00
N ILE A 196 18.61 19.29 3.30
CA ILE A 196 19.52 20.33 3.81
C ILE A 196 20.90 19.72 4.12
N ARG A 197 21.96 20.54 4.10
CA ARG A 197 23.31 20.14 4.52
C ARG A 197 23.82 21.09 5.60
N TYR A 198 24.56 20.54 6.55
CA TYR A 198 25.17 21.27 7.65
C TYR A 198 26.70 21.12 7.58
N ALA A 199 27.41 22.24 7.56
CA ALA A 199 28.87 22.24 7.46
C ALA A 199 29.56 22.13 8.82
N THR A 200 28.92 22.63 9.88
CA THR A 200 29.45 22.65 11.24
C THR A 200 28.43 22.07 12.22
N LYS A 201 28.90 21.61 13.38
CA LYS A 201 28.01 21.15 14.44
C LYS A 201 27.09 22.28 14.89
N GLU A 202 25.79 22.00 14.85
CA GLU A 202 24.75 22.87 15.41
C GLU A 202 24.11 22.17 16.60
N LYS A 203 23.75 20.89 16.43
CA LYS A 203 23.28 19.97 17.47
C LYS A 203 23.79 18.55 17.19
N ASP A 204 23.65 17.65 18.15
CA ASP A 204 24.01 16.23 17.95
C ASP A 204 23.13 15.55 16.90
N MET A 205 21.89 16.02 16.73
CA MET A 205 20.95 15.54 15.73
C MET A 205 20.29 16.72 15.01
N MET A 206 20.28 16.66 13.68
CA MET A 206 19.68 17.67 12.80
C MET A 206 18.72 17.02 11.79
N PRO A 207 17.64 17.72 11.38
CA PRO A 207 16.73 17.18 10.38
C PRO A 207 17.43 17.06 9.02
N LYS A 208 17.15 15.99 8.29
CA LYS A 208 17.67 15.83 6.93
C LYS A 208 16.85 16.57 5.88
N TYR A 209 15.53 16.66 6.10
CA TYR A 209 14.58 17.16 5.12
C TYR A 209 13.92 18.45 5.61
N ILE A 210 13.77 19.39 4.67
CA ILE A 210 12.93 20.58 4.84
C ILE A 210 11.73 20.44 3.92
N MET A 211 10.53 20.58 4.49
CA MET A 211 9.29 20.53 3.73
C MET A 211 9.14 21.78 2.87
N ILE A 212 8.72 21.60 1.63
CA ILE A 212 8.39 22.69 0.72
C ILE A 212 6.91 23.01 0.93
N GLU A 213 6.63 24.19 1.47
CA GLU A 213 5.25 24.63 1.70
C GLU A 213 4.51 24.88 0.38
N ASN A 214 3.22 24.59 0.37
CA ASN A 214 2.33 24.78 -0.80
C ASN A 214 2.84 24.09 -2.09
N PRO A 215 3.13 22.78 -2.05
CA PRO A 215 3.52 22.07 -3.26
C PRO A 215 2.36 22.11 -4.28
N THR A 216 2.71 22.19 -5.56
CA THR A 216 1.79 22.37 -6.68
C THR A 216 1.88 21.22 -7.67
N GLY A 217 0.77 20.91 -8.35
CA GLY A 217 0.68 19.86 -9.36
C GLY A 217 0.07 18.57 -8.83
N SER A 218 -0.06 17.59 -9.73
CA SER A 218 -0.61 16.24 -9.49
C SER A 218 0.01 15.57 -8.26
N VAL A 219 1.33 15.73 -8.05
CA VAL A 219 2.09 15.22 -6.89
C VAL A 219 1.50 15.57 -5.50
N ALA A 220 0.66 16.60 -5.42
CA ALA A 220 0.04 17.13 -4.20
C ALA A 220 -1.50 17.01 -4.18
N ASP A 221 -2.11 16.26 -5.11
CA ASP A 221 -3.57 16.10 -5.20
C ASP A 221 -4.14 15.27 -4.04
N VAL A 222 -3.34 14.35 -3.49
CA VAL A 222 -3.77 13.48 -2.39
C VAL A 222 -3.56 14.17 -1.03
N LYS A 223 -4.66 14.56 -0.39
CA LYS A 223 -4.65 15.07 0.98
C LYS A 223 -4.67 13.90 1.96
N ALA A 224 -3.82 13.94 2.97
CA ALA A 224 -3.74 12.87 3.95
C ALA A 224 -3.30 13.36 5.32
N LYS A 225 -3.83 12.74 6.37
CA LYS A 225 -3.38 12.97 7.74
C LYS A 225 -3.37 11.66 8.50
N GLY A 226 -2.20 11.34 9.06
CA GLY A 226 -2.03 10.24 9.98
C GLY A 226 -1.72 10.74 11.38
N VAL A 227 -2.36 10.14 12.38
CA VAL A 227 -2.14 10.37 13.80
C VAL A 227 -1.93 9.02 14.48
N TRP A 228 -0.84 8.91 15.24
CA TRP A 228 -0.60 7.78 16.11
C TRP A 228 -1.17 8.09 17.50
N LYS A 229 -1.90 7.14 18.06
CA LYS A 229 -2.43 7.26 19.41
C LYS A 229 -2.64 5.87 20.00
N ASP A 230 -2.16 5.67 21.22
CA ASP A 230 -2.39 4.47 22.02
C ASP A 230 -2.05 3.15 21.29
N GLY A 231 -0.91 3.12 20.58
CA GLY A 231 -0.43 1.92 19.89
C GLY A 231 -1.07 1.66 18.53
N ARG A 232 -1.71 2.68 17.93
CA ARG A 232 -2.41 2.57 16.66
C ARG A 232 -2.22 3.81 15.81
N TRP A 233 -1.98 3.60 14.52
CA TRP A 233 -2.10 4.63 13.50
C TRP A 233 -3.55 4.73 13.01
N THR A 234 -4.05 5.96 12.89
CA THR A 234 -5.25 6.29 12.11
C THR A 234 -4.82 7.22 10.99
N LEU A 235 -4.97 6.76 9.74
CA LEU A 235 -4.63 7.51 8.53
C LEU A 235 -5.89 7.73 7.71
N GLU A 236 -6.21 9.00 7.46
CA GLU A 236 -7.23 9.41 6.51
C GLU A 236 -6.60 9.95 5.24
N VAL A 237 -7.20 9.64 4.10
CA VAL A 237 -6.73 10.05 2.78
C VAL A 237 -7.92 10.45 1.92
N LYS A 238 -7.79 11.51 1.13
CA LYS A 238 -8.77 11.87 0.10
C LYS A 238 -8.12 12.37 -1.19
N ARG A 239 -8.83 12.18 -2.29
CA ARG A 239 -8.50 12.72 -3.62
C ARG A 239 -9.78 12.89 -4.44
N LEU A 240 -9.76 13.69 -5.50
CA LEU A 240 -10.85 13.68 -6.48
C LEU A 240 -11.00 12.28 -7.10
N LEU A 241 -12.24 11.92 -7.44
CA LEU A 241 -12.57 10.72 -8.22
C LEU A 241 -11.89 10.74 -9.59
N ASN A 242 -11.81 11.92 -10.19
CA ASN A 242 -11.14 12.16 -11.45
C ASN A 242 -10.41 13.51 -11.34
N THR A 243 -9.08 13.47 -11.31
CA THR A 243 -8.20 14.65 -11.27
C THR A 243 -8.02 15.27 -12.66
N GLY A 244 -8.19 14.48 -13.71
CA GLY A 244 -7.89 14.83 -15.10
C GLY A 244 -6.42 14.65 -15.49
N ASN A 245 -5.55 14.25 -14.55
CA ASN A 245 -4.15 13.97 -14.84
C ASN A 245 -3.98 12.56 -15.42
N LYS A 246 -2.95 12.36 -16.23
CA LYS A 246 -2.69 11.07 -16.90
C LYS A 246 -1.91 10.07 -16.05
N ASP A 247 -1.29 10.57 -14.99
CA ASP A 247 -0.55 9.82 -13.99
C ASP A 247 -1.46 9.28 -12.86
N ASP A 248 -2.74 9.64 -12.89
CA ASP A 248 -3.75 9.24 -11.91
C ASP A 248 -4.72 8.16 -12.41
N ALA A 249 -5.11 7.25 -11.52
CA ALA A 249 -6.25 6.36 -11.77
C ALA A 249 -7.57 7.15 -11.78
N VAL A 250 -8.53 6.80 -12.63
CA VAL A 250 -9.88 7.39 -12.58
C VAL A 250 -10.82 6.45 -11.85
N PHE A 251 -11.53 6.97 -10.84
CA PHE A 251 -12.53 6.23 -10.09
C PHE A 251 -13.94 6.54 -10.62
N GLU A 252 -14.56 5.56 -11.26
CA GLU A 252 -15.90 5.69 -11.80
C GLU A 252 -16.92 4.97 -10.92
N LEU A 253 -17.99 5.68 -10.54
CA LEU A 253 -19.08 5.09 -9.75
C LEU A 253 -19.70 3.89 -10.47
N GLY A 254 -19.97 2.82 -9.72
CA GLY A 254 -20.46 1.54 -10.24
C GLY A 254 -19.38 0.64 -10.85
N LYS A 255 -18.12 1.07 -10.93
CA LYS A 255 -17.01 0.25 -11.45
C LYS A 255 -16.08 -0.23 -10.34
N ALA A 256 -15.44 -1.35 -10.61
CA ALA A 256 -14.39 -1.90 -9.77
C ALA A 256 -13.01 -1.51 -10.32
N ILE A 257 -12.06 -1.27 -9.41
CA ILE A 257 -10.64 -1.11 -9.73
C ILE A 257 -9.82 -2.04 -8.83
N GLN A 258 -8.79 -2.67 -9.39
CA GLN A 258 -7.85 -3.45 -8.60
C GLN A 258 -6.90 -2.52 -7.84
N GLY A 259 -6.49 -2.93 -6.65
CA GLY A 259 -5.49 -2.19 -5.90
C GLY A 259 -4.86 -3.04 -4.80
N GLY A 260 -4.11 -2.38 -3.95
CA GLY A 260 -3.50 -3.03 -2.79
C GLY A 260 -2.80 -2.04 -1.87
N ILE A 261 -2.51 -2.49 -0.66
CA ILE A 261 -1.92 -1.67 0.38
C ILE A 261 -0.58 -2.24 0.84
N ALA A 262 0.29 -1.36 1.33
CA ALA A 262 1.58 -1.69 1.92
C ALA A 262 1.82 -0.86 3.19
N VAL A 263 2.28 -1.53 4.25
CA VAL A 263 2.61 -0.91 5.55
C VAL A 263 4.11 -1.05 5.82
N PHE A 264 4.71 0.04 6.29
CA PHE A 264 6.11 0.13 6.66
C PHE A 264 6.18 0.57 8.12
N ASP A 265 6.81 -0.25 8.96
CA ASP A 265 7.03 -0.03 10.40
C ASP A 265 8.54 0.11 10.59
N ARG A 266 9.00 1.35 10.78
CA ARG A 266 10.44 1.71 10.89
C ARG A 266 11.34 1.01 9.87
N SER A 267 10.93 0.94 8.61
CA SER A 267 11.58 0.10 7.62
C SER A 267 12.00 0.83 6.34
N GLY A 268 12.94 0.22 5.60
CA GLY A 268 13.36 0.66 4.26
C GLY A 268 12.35 0.27 3.17
N ASP A 269 12.62 0.67 1.92
CA ASP A 269 11.71 0.37 0.79
C ASP A 269 11.53 -1.14 0.54
N GLU A 270 12.54 -1.96 0.86
CA GLU A 270 12.54 -3.41 0.60
C GLU A 270 11.80 -4.23 1.66
N HIS A 271 11.55 -3.67 2.85
CA HIS A 271 10.97 -4.39 3.98
C HIS A 271 9.60 -3.80 4.35
N HIS A 272 8.53 -4.44 3.94
CA HIS A 272 7.16 -4.01 4.22
C HIS A 272 6.19 -5.18 4.15
N ASN A 273 5.01 -5.02 4.73
CA ASN A 273 3.93 -5.99 4.63
C ASN A 273 2.92 -5.52 3.58
N ILE A 274 2.50 -6.41 2.68
CA ILE A 274 1.55 -6.11 1.59
C ILE A 274 0.27 -6.92 1.72
N SER A 275 -0.83 -6.38 1.22
CA SER A 275 -2.06 -7.16 1.02
C SER A 275 -1.94 -8.07 -0.21
N SER A 276 -2.84 -9.06 -0.34
CA SER A 276 -3.18 -9.60 -1.66
C SER A 276 -3.80 -8.51 -2.54
N THR A 277 -3.97 -8.78 -3.84
CA THR A 277 -4.77 -7.89 -4.70
C THR A 277 -6.19 -7.74 -4.14
N LEU A 278 -6.61 -6.49 -3.99
CA LEU A 278 -7.91 -6.06 -3.51
C LEU A 278 -8.77 -5.58 -4.69
N ILE A 279 -10.09 -5.59 -4.49
CA ILE A 279 -11.05 -4.98 -5.40
C ILE A 279 -11.70 -3.80 -4.68
N PHE A 280 -11.53 -2.58 -5.20
CA PHE A 280 -12.25 -1.41 -4.73
C PHE A 280 -13.47 -1.21 -5.61
N GLN A 281 -14.66 -1.40 -5.04
CA GLN A 281 -15.93 -1.28 -5.74
C GLN A 281 -16.55 0.09 -5.45
N PHE A 282 -16.55 0.97 -6.45
CA PHE A 282 -17.20 2.28 -6.42
C PHE A 282 -18.64 2.20 -6.92
#